data_AF-A0A5K1J6P6-F1
#
_entry.id   AF-A0A5K1J6P6-F1
#
_cell.length_a   1.000
_cell.length_b   1.000
_cell.length_c   1.000
_cell.angle_alpha   90.00
_cell.angle_beta   90.00
_cell.angle_gamma   90.00
#
_symmetry.space_group_name_H-M   'P 1'
#
loop_
_entity.id
_entity.type
_entity.pdbx_description
1 polymer ?
#
loop_
_entity_poly.entity_id
_entity_poly.type
_entity_poly.pdbx_seq_one_letter_code
_entity_poly.pdbx_strand_id
1 'polypeptide(L)'
;MGMHTTKVAVGEGKFALEAQLTVTPRGMAVYACSPEFAHLGATAQAIPRPEPGRTATVSILAVPCHRDEIPAHDIAAALATRFGVPVVASTGFHVEQASGDDLQRVLDTTKELIAALEEAAARILRAGWDEGGAGAEAVAVDAATGEALGHVDRTEAHTGEGILHQAFLTLLVEGRGEDARLLLCRRSPLKRLWGGVLADGCAGHPLPGEDVAAATARRINEELGITREPEQLEYLGHVVYREDHGDGRCECEWCEVYLAHVEPGELHINQEEISEVRRVAPSELKGYLQGHPEQLAPWLREALSDPSIRTALAM
;
A
#
# COMPACT_ATOMS: atom_id res chain seq x y z
N MET A 1 -2.90 7.69 6.77
CA MET A 1 -3.00 7.46 5.31
C MET A 1 -3.08 8.81 4.62
N GLY A 2 -2.43 8.98 3.47
CA GLY A 2 -2.58 10.20 2.68
C GLY A 2 -3.88 10.16 1.87
N MET A 3 -3.99 11.06 0.89
CA MET A 3 -4.99 10.91 -0.17
C MET A 3 -4.40 10.02 -1.26
N HIS A 4 -5.10 8.94 -1.62
CA HIS A 4 -4.67 8.01 -2.67
C HIS A 4 -5.71 7.95 -3.77
N THR A 5 -5.27 8.04 -5.01
CA THR A 5 -6.14 8.01 -6.18
C THR A 5 -5.78 6.85 -7.09
N THR A 6 -6.77 6.07 -7.51
CA THR A 6 -6.62 4.97 -8.45
C THR A 6 -7.70 5.03 -9.53
N LYS A 7 -7.51 4.25 -10.61
CA LYS A 7 -8.49 4.08 -11.68
C LYS A 7 -9.04 2.66 -11.68
N VAL A 8 -10.31 2.54 -12.02
CA VAL A 8 -11.02 1.27 -12.20
C VAL A 8 -11.74 1.35 -13.53
N ALA A 9 -11.76 0.25 -14.29
CA ALA A 9 -12.49 0.15 -15.55
C ALA A 9 -13.23 -1.20 -15.61
N VAL A 10 -14.46 -1.19 -16.13
CA VAL A 10 -15.29 -2.39 -16.29
C VAL A 10 -16.12 -2.29 -17.58
N GLY A 11 -16.69 -3.41 -18.00
CA GLY A 11 -17.51 -3.49 -19.21
C GLY A 11 -16.69 -3.39 -20.50
N GLU A 12 -17.39 -3.45 -21.63
CA GLU A 12 -16.79 -3.45 -22.96
C GLU A 12 -17.61 -2.62 -23.95
N GLY A 13 -16.94 -2.10 -24.98
CA GLY A 13 -17.56 -1.32 -26.05
C GLY A 13 -18.34 -0.11 -25.53
N LYS A 14 -19.55 0.10 -26.06
CA LYS A 14 -20.41 1.24 -25.68
C LYS A 14 -20.93 1.20 -24.24
N PHE A 15 -20.69 0.11 -23.50
CA PHE A 15 -21.05 -0.04 -22.09
C PHE A 15 -19.83 0.06 -21.17
N ALA A 16 -18.63 0.28 -21.72
CA ALA A 16 -17.44 0.46 -20.90
C ALA A 16 -17.59 1.68 -19.98
N LEU A 17 -17.24 1.49 -18.71
CA LEU A 17 -17.22 2.54 -17.70
C LEU A 17 -15.81 2.63 -17.11
N GLU A 18 -15.34 3.86 -16.94
CA GLU A 18 -14.13 4.16 -16.19
C GLU A 18 -14.49 4.97 -14.95
N ALA A 19 -13.78 4.75 -13.85
CA ALA A 19 -13.89 5.57 -12.66
C ALA A 19 -12.52 5.91 -12.08
N GLN A 20 -12.40 7.14 -11.60
CA GLN A 20 -11.33 7.57 -10.70
C GLN A 20 -11.86 7.51 -9.27
N LEU A 21 -11.21 6.71 -8.43
CA LEU A 21 -11.49 6.62 -6.99
C LEU A 21 -10.38 7.32 -6.23
N THR A 22 -10.75 8.27 -5.37
CA THR A 22 -9.86 8.89 -4.40
C THR A 22 -10.29 8.51 -2.99
N VAL A 23 -9.41 7.84 -2.25
CA VAL A 23 -9.59 7.50 -0.83
C VAL A 23 -8.80 8.48 0.02
N THR A 24 -9.45 9.06 1.02
CA THR A 24 -8.86 9.97 1.99
C THR A 24 -9.02 9.39 3.41
N PRO A 25 -8.35 9.96 4.44
CA PRO A 25 -8.55 9.54 5.82
C PRO A 25 -9.98 9.67 6.36
N ARG A 26 -10.83 10.48 5.71
CA ARG A 26 -12.16 10.84 6.23
C ARG A 26 -13.28 10.72 5.20
N GLY A 27 -13.05 10.01 4.10
CA GLY A 27 -14.05 9.85 3.04
C GLY A 27 -13.46 9.43 1.71
N MET A 28 -14.34 9.31 0.71
CA MET A 28 -13.96 8.94 -0.64
C MET A 28 -14.64 9.85 -1.67
N ALA A 29 -13.99 10.02 -2.82
CA ALA A 29 -14.55 10.70 -3.98
C ALA A 29 -14.44 9.78 -5.20
N VAL A 30 -15.51 9.68 -5.97
CA VAL A 30 -15.57 8.91 -7.21
C VAL A 30 -16.02 9.82 -8.35
N TYR A 31 -15.30 9.78 -9.46
CA TYR A 31 -15.77 10.30 -10.74
C TYR A 31 -15.85 9.13 -11.71
N ALA A 32 -17.03 8.82 -12.22
CA ALA A 32 -17.25 7.71 -13.14
C ALA A 32 -17.90 8.18 -14.45
N CYS A 33 -17.43 7.69 -15.59
CA CYS A 33 -17.96 8.10 -16.88
C CYS A 33 -17.85 7.00 -17.94
N SER A 34 -18.59 7.18 -19.04
CA SER A 34 -18.29 6.49 -20.29
C SER A 34 -17.05 7.16 -20.92
N PRO A 35 -15.95 6.43 -21.18
CA PRO A 35 -14.66 7.02 -21.53
C PRO A 35 -14.69 7.84 -22.83
N GLU A 36 -15.49 7.42 -23.81
CA GLU A 36 -15.63 8.13 -25.10
C GLU A 36 -16.53 9.37 -25.03
N PHE A 37 -17.31 9.53 -23.96
CA PHE A 37 -18.34 10.57 -23.80
C PHE A 37 -18.41 11.07 -22.35
N ALA A 38 -17.25 11.42 -21.80
CA ALA A 38 -17.14 11.86 -20.42
C ALA A 38 -17.85 13.21 -20.18
N HIS A 39 -18.80 13.22 -19.25
CA HIS A 39 -19.52 14.43 -18.83
C HIS A 39 -19.95 14.32 -17.36
N LEU A 40 -20.62 15.35 -16.84
CA LEU A 40 -21.23 15.35 -15.51
C LEU A 40 -22.74 15.39 -15.67
N GLY A 41 -23.42 14.29 -15.35
CA GLY A 41 -24.87 14.18 -15.42
C GLY A 41 -25.55 14.18 -14.04
N ALA A 42 -24.89 13.63 -13.01
CA ALA A 42 -25.35 13.74 -11.63
C ALA A 42 -24.19 13.68 -10.64
N THR A 43 -24.43 14.19 -9.43
CA THR A 43 -23.52 14.02 -8.29
C THR A 43 -24.31 13.69 -7.03
N ALA A 44 -23.90 12.64 -6.34
CA ALA A 44 -24.51 12.18 -5.10
C ALA A 44 -23.50 12.27 -3.96
N GLN A 45 -23.94 12.79 -2.81
CA GLN A 45 -23.19 12.75 -1.56
C GLN A 45 -23.90 11.81 -0.58
N ALA A 46 -23.20 10.77 -0.17
CA ALA A 46 -23.65 9.78 0.78
C ALA A 46 -22.96 9.95 2.14
N ILE A 47 -23.75 9.93 3.21
CA ILE A 47 -23.27 9.97 4.59
C ILE A 47 -23.72 8.68 5.29
N PRO A 48 -22.80 7.84 5.81
CA PRO A 48 -23.15 6.61 6.50
C PRO A 48 -23.98 6.91 7.75
N ARG A 49 -24.95 6.04 8.06
CA ARG A 49 -25.71 6.17 9.31
C ARG A 49 -24.90 5.61 10.48
N PRO A 50 -25.05 6.14 11.71
CA PRO A 50 -24.31 5.68 12.88
C PRO A 50 -24.62 4.23 13.30
N GLU A 51 -25.76 3.70 12.85
CA GLU A 51 -26.25 2.37 13.23
C GLU A 51 -25.63 1.28 12.32
N PRO A 52 -25.01 0.22 12.88
CA PRO A 52 -24.43 -0.87 12.10
C PRO A 52 -25.46 -1.53 11.17
N GLY A 53 -25.07 -1.74 9.91
CA GLY A 53 -25.88 -2.47 8.92
C GLY A 53 -26.99 -1.66 8.24
N ARG A 54 -27.07 -0.34 8.45
CA ARG A 54 -28.00 0.54 7.72
C ARG A 54 -27.34 1.25 6.55
N THR A 55 -28.15 1.53 5.53
CA THR A 55 -27.77 2.29 4.34
C THR A 55 -27.36 3.72 4.66
N ALA A 56 -26.60 4.34 3.78
CA ALA A 56 -26.25 5.76 3.86
C ALA A 56 -27.45 6.68 3.54
N THR A 57 -27.43 7.91 4.07
CA THR A 57 -28.31 9.00 3.62
C THR A 57 -27.66 9.67 2.41
N VAL A 58 -28.39 9.78 1.30
CA VAL A 58 -27.87 10.31 0.03
C VAL A 58 -28.60 11.57 -0.39
N SER A 59 -27.85 12.60 -0.73
CA SER A 59 -28.33 13.83 -1.38
C SER A 59 -27.82 13.87 -2.82
N ILE A 60 -28.68 14.18 -3.79
CA ILE A 60 -28.34 14.14 -5.23
C ILE A 60 -28.58 15.50 -5.86
N LEU A 61 -27.65 15.92 -6.71
CA LEU A 61 -27.78 17.04 -7.64
C LEU A 61 -27.67 16.51 -9.06
N ALA A 62 -28.77 16.53 -9.81
CA ALA A 62 -28.82 16.10 -11.21
C ALA A 62 -28.72 17.30 -12.16
N VAL A 63 -27.95 17.14 -13.23
CA VAL A 63 -27.92 18.10 -14.34
C VAL A 63 -29.20 17.91 -15.16
N PRO A 64 -29.92 19.00 -15.53
CA PRO A 64 -31.13 18.88 -16.32
C PRO A 64 -30.90 18.07 -17.62
N CYS A 65 -31.86 17.22 -17.97
CA CYS A 65 -31.84 16.33 -19.13
C CYS A 65 -30.86 15.14 -19.08
N HIS A 66 -30.12 14.97 -17.98
CA HIS A 66 -29.32 13.77 -17.71
C HIS A 66 -30.11 12.75 -16.86
N ARG A 67 -29.64 11.50 -16.83
CA ARG A 67 -30.30 10.37 -16.13
C ARG A 67 -29.34 9.55 -15.27
N ASP A 68 -28.31 10.22 -14.77
CA ASP A 68 -27.19 9.60 -14.07
C ASP A 68 -27.41 9.52 -12.55
N GLU A 69 -28.59 9.93 -12.06
CA GLU A 69 -28.92 9.98 -10.64
C GLU A 69 -28.86 8.61 -9.96
N ILE A 70 -29.29 7.54 -10.65
CA ILE A 70 -29.27 6.18 -10.11
C ILE A 70 -27.81 5.70 -9.97
N PRO A 71 -26.97 5.73 -11.02
CA PRO A 71 -25.56 5.41 -10.87
C PRO A 71 -24.82 6.22 -9.80
N ALA A 72 -25.02 7.56 -9.75
CA ALA A 72 -24.38 8.41 -8.75
C ALA A 72 -24.79 7.97 -7.33
N HIS A 73 -26.09 7.77 -7.13
CA HIS A 73 -26.65 7.32 -5.86
C HIS A 73 -26.04 5.98 -5.44
N ASP A 74 -26.10 4.98 -6.30
CA ASP A 74 -25.74 3.61 -5.94
C ASP A 74 -24.25 3.48 -5.64
N ILE A 75 -23.38 4.15 -6.40
CA ILE A 75 -21.93 4.20 -6.13
C ILE A 75 -21.66 4.85 -4.76
N ALA A 76 -22.22 6.04 -4.52
CA ALA A 76 -21.98 6.76 -3.27
C ALA A 76 -22.53 5.97 -2.06
N ALA A 77 -23.74 5.43 -2.18
CA ALA A 77 -24.40 4.68 -1.12
C ALA A 77 -23.68 3.38 -0.77
N ALA A 78 -23.24 2.61 -1.77
CA ALA A 78 -22.55 1.34 -1.56
C ALA A 78 -21.23 1.55 -0.81
N LEU A 79 -20.36 2.43 -1.31
CA LEU A 79 -19.08 2.71 -0.69
C LEU A 79 -19.24 3.33 0.71
N ALA A 80 -20.14 4.30 0.90
CA ALA A 80 -20.36 4.90 2.21
C ALA A 80 -20.87 3.89 3.23
N THR A 81 -21.80 3.02 2.83
CA THR A 81 -22.36 1.98 3.70
C THR A 81 -21.30 0.94 4.07
N ARG A 82 -20.52 0.48 3.09
CA ARG A 82 -19.50 -0.55 3.30
C ARG A 82 -18.35 -0.08 4.19
N PHE A 83 -17.84 1.12 3.94
CA PHE A 83 -16.63 1.61 4.59
C PHE A 83 -16.89 2.53 5.78
N GLY A 84 -18.16 2.87 6.06
CA GLY A 84 -18.52 3.70 7.20
C GLY A 84 -17.95 5.13 7.13
N VAL A 85 -17.72 5.65 5.92
CA VAL A 85 -17.19 7.01 5.69
C VAL A 85 -18.07 7.80 4.71
N PRO A 86 -18.06 9.14 4.76
CA PRO A 86 -18.70 9.96 3.74
C PRO A 86 -18.13 9.70 2.34
N VAL A 87 -19.00 9.61 1.33
CA VAL A 87 -18.59 9.41 -0.06
C VAL A 87 -19.32 10.38 -0.97
N VAL A 88 -18.60 10.94 -1.95
CA VAL A 88 -19.20 11.64 -3.08
C VAL A 88 -18.96 10.85 -4.36
N ALA A 89 -19.97 10.74 -5.22
CA ALA A 89 -19.84 10.13 -6.54
C ALA A 89 -20.47 11.05 -7.60
N SER A 90 -19.69 11.38 -8.63
CA SER A 90 -20.14 12.12 -9.81
C SER A 90 -20.12 11.19 -11.01
N THR A 91 -21.23 11.15 -11.75
CA THR A 91 -21.41 10.23 -12.90
C THR A 91 -21.83 10.98 -14.16
N GLY A 92 -21.40 10.47 -15.31
CA GLY A 92 -21.92 10.87 -16.62
C GLY A 92 -21.74 9.74 -17.63
N PHE A 93 -22.80 8.98 -17.85
CA PHE A 93 -22.83 7.81 -18.72
C PHE A 93 -23.55 8.14 -20.01
N HIS A 94 -23.05 7.59 -21.12
CA HIS A 94 -23.62 7.85 -22.43
C HIS A 94 -23.80 6.57 -23.21
N VAL A 95 -25.01 6.36 -23.72
CA VAL A 95 -25.30 5.37 -24.76
C VAL A 95 -26.20 6.05 -25.78
N GLU A 96 -25.69 6.17 -27.01
CA GLU A 96 -26.43 6.76 -28.12
C GLU A 96 -27.68 5.94 -28.45
N GLN A 97 -28.85 6.60 -28.55
CA GLN A 97 -30.14 5.96 -28.87
C GLN A 97 -30.46 4.71 -28.03
N ALA A 98 -30.22 4.78 -26.72
CA ALA A 98 -30.39 3.65 -25.81
C ALA A 98 -31.81 3.06 -25.82
N SER A 99 -31.90 1.74 -26.00
CA SER A 99 -33.09 0.94 -25.73
C SER A 99 -33.23 0.63 -24.23
N GLY A 100 -34.36 0.04 -23.82
CA GLY A 100 -34.53 -0.42 -22.44
C GLY A 100 -33.50 -1.46 -22.01
N ASP A 101 -33.12 -2.37 -22.91
CA ASP A 101 -32.10 -3.39 -22.65
C ASP A 101 -30.70 -2.77 -22.51
N ASP A 102 -30.41 -1.72 -23.29
CA ASP A 102 -29.16 -0.96 -23.15
C ASP A 102 -29.07 -0.28 -21.78
N LEU A 103 -30.17 0.32 -21.30
CA LEU A 103 -30.22 0.93 -19.96
C LEU A 103 -29.99 -0.11 -18.87
N GLN A 104 -30.62 -1.29 -18.97
CA GLN A 104 -30.40 -2.38 -18.02
C GLN A 104 -28.94 -2.84 -18.03
N ARG A 105 -28.32 -2.92 -19.22
CA ARG A 105 -26.91 -3.28 -19.34
C ARG A 105 -25.99 -2.26 -18.68
N VAL A 106 -26.25 -0.96 -18.85
CA VAL A 106 -25.50 0.11 -18.14
C VAL A 106 -25.63 -0.03 -16.63
N LEU A 107 -26.83 -0.31 -16.11
CA LEU A 107 -27.03 -0.51 -14.67
C LEU A 107 -26.30 -1.77 -14.16
N ASP A 108 -26.26 -2.85 -14.94
CA ASP A 108 -25.51 -4.05 -14.56
C ASP A 108 -24.00 -3.81 -14.58
N THR A 109 -23.48 -3.10 -15.58
CA THR A 109 -22.08 -2.68 -15.59
C THR A 109 -21.77 -1.68 -14.46
N THR A 110 -22.74 -0.89 -14.02
CA THR A 110 -22.59 -0.04 -12.82
C THR A 110 -22.41 -0.89 -11.57
N LYS A 111 -23.10 -2.03 -11.43
CA LYS A 111 -22.89 -2.96 -10.31
C LYS A 111 -21.50 -3.60 -10.35
N GLU A 112 -21.03 -3.98 -11.54
CA GLU A 112 -19.65 -4.45 -11.74
C GLU A 112 -18.64 -3.38 -11.31
N LEU A 113 -18.88 -2.11 -11.68
CA LEU A 113 -18.05 -0.99 -11.30
C LEU A 113 -18.04 -0.78 -9.78
N ILE A 114 -19.19 -0.86 -9.11
CA ILE A 114 -19.31 -0.76 -7.65
C ILE A 114 -18.46 -1.84 -6.98
N ALA A 115 -18.57 -3.11 -7.40
CA ALA A 115 -17.77 -4.20 -6.84
C ALA A 115 -16.27 -3.93 -7.00
N ALA A 116 -15.83 -3.50 -8.19
CA ALA A 116 -14.44 -3.18 -8.46
C ALA A 116 -13.92 -1.97 -7.66
N LEU A 117 -14.78 -0.95 -7.44
CA LEU A 117 -14.48 0.19 -6.56
C LEU A 117 -14.37 -0.23 -5.09
N GLU A 118 -15.25 -1.11 -4.60
CA GLU A 118 -15.17 -1.66 -3.25
C GLU A 118 -13.87 -2.45 -3.04
N GLU A 119 -13.49 -3.29 -4.00
CA GLU A 119 -12.22 -4.00 -3.94
C GLU A 119 -11.03 -3.03 -3.96
N ALA A 120 -11.03 -2.03 -4.85
CA ALA A 120 -9.97 -1.03 -4.90
C ALA A 120 -9.86 -0.22 -3.58
N ALA A 121 -10.99 0.22 -3.02
CA ALA A 121 -11.03 0.93 -1.75
C ALA A 121 -10.54 0.06 -0.59
N ALA A 122 -10.98 -1.20 -0.53
CA ALA A 122 -10.55 -2.15 0.50
C ALA A 122 -9.04 -2.43 0.42
N ARG A 123 -8.47 -2.52 -0.78
CA ARG A 123 -7.02 -2.67 -0.97
C ARG A 123 -6.24 -1.46 -0.46
N ILE A 124 -6.66 -0.25 -0.84
CA ILE A 124 -6.03 0.99 -0.35
C ILE A 124 -6.13 1.09 1.18
N LEU A 125 -7.30 0.76 1.73
CA LEU A 125 -7.52 0.77 3.17
C LEU A 125 -6.82 -0.37 3.90
N ARG A 126 -6.44 -1.49 3.25
CA ARG A 126 -5.58 -2.50 3.86
C ARG A 126 -4.13 -2.07 3.81
N ALA A 127 -3.62 -1.65 2.66
CA ALA A 127 -2.23 -1.23 2.50
C ALA A 127 -1.85 0.01 3.35
N GLY A 128 -2.81 0.88 3.67
CA GLY A 128 -2.60 1.96 4.64
C GLY A 128 -2.47 1.50 6.10
N TRP A 129 -2.76 0.23 6.38
CA TRP A 129 -2.56 -0.48 7.62
C TRP A 129 -1.64 -1.66 7.31
N ASP A 130 -0.32 -1.45 7.35
CA ASP A 130 0.66 -2.54 7.44
C ASP A 130 0.05 -3.66 8.33
N GLU A 131 0.16 -4.94 8.01
CA GLU A 131 -0.83 -5.93 8.49
C GLU A 131 -1.16 -5.88 9.99
N GLY A 132 -2.45 -5.80 10.31
CA GLY A 132 -2.98 -5.98 11.67
C GLY A 132 -4.16 -5.07 12.06
N GLY A 133 -4.50 -4.07 11.24
CA GLY A 133 -5.64 -3.18 11.54
C GLY A 133 -5.49 -2.42 12.86
N ALA A 134 -6.59 -1.90 13.39
CA ALA A 134 -6.62 -1.35 14.75
C ALA A 134 -6.41 -2.49 15.74
N GLY A 135 -5.39 -2.38 16.61
CA GLY A 135 -4.99 -3.43 17.55
C GLY A 135 -3.83 -4.31 17.08
N ALA A 136 -3.13 -3.96 15.98
CA ALA A 136 -1.85 -4.55 15.66
C ALA A 136 -0.80 -4.17 16.72
N GLU A 137 -0.02 -5.15 17.18
CA GLU A 137 1.01 -4.95 18.19
C GLU A 137 2.41 -4.96 17.57
N ALA A 138 3.30 -4.15 18.13
CA ALA A 138 4.75 -4.25 17.94
C ALA A 138 5.40 -4.69 19.27
N VAL A 139 6.61 -5.23 19.21
CA VAL A 139 7.37 -5.63 20.40
C VAL A 139 8.34 -4.50 20.78
N ALA A 140 8.06 -3.79 21.87
CA ALA A 140 9.00 -2.81 22.42
C ALA A 140 10.25 -3.52 22.94
N VAL A 141 11.42 -2.89 22.77
CA VAL A 141 12.71 -3.50 23.11
C VAL A 141 13.62 -2.56 23.90
N ASP A 142 14.55 -3.15 24.65
CA ASP A 142 15.61 -2.41 25.32
C ASP A 142 16.68 -1.92 24.34
N ALA A 143 17.05 -0.64 24.45
CA ALA A 143 17.97 0.02 23.52
C ALA A 143 19.44 -0.39 23.66
N ALA A 144 19.82 -1.17 24.67
CA ALA A 144 21.19 -1.66 24.83
C ALA A 144 21.34 -3.12 24.40
N THR A 145 20.26 -3.90 24.51
CA THR A 145 20.30 -5.36 24.38
C THR A 145 19.40 -5.91 23.28
N GLY A 146 18.40 -5.15 22.83
CA GLY A 146 17.35 -5.62 21.93
C GLY A 146 16.37 -6.58 22.59
N GLU A 147 16.46 -6.80 23.91
CA GLU A 147 15.56 -7.70 24.63
C GLU A 147 14.13 -7.16 24.65
N ALA A 148 13.16 -8.04 24.41
CA ALA A 148 11.75 -7.69 24.42
C ALA A 148 11.30 -7.21 25.82
N LEU A 149 10.69 -6.01 25.86
CA LEU A 149 10.14 -5.40 27.07
C LEU A 149 8.62 -5.62 27.20
N GLY A 150 7.93 -5.81 26.07
CA GLY A 150 6.49 -6.05 26.02
C GLY A 150 5.86 -5.60 24.71
N HIS A 151 4.55 -5.82 24.56
CA HIS A 151 3.80 -5.39 23.38
C HIS A 151 3.31 -3.96 23.53
N VAL A 152 3.29 -3.23 22.41
CA VAL A 152 2.75 -1.86 22.29
C VAL A 152 1.85 -1.77 21.07
N ASP A 153 0.85 -0.89 21.10
CA ASP A 153 0.03 -0.63 19.91
C ASP A 153 0.95 -0.08 18.79
N ARG A 154 0.85 -0.67 17.61
CA ARG A 154 1.75 -0.30 16.52
C ARG A 154 1.51 1.13 16.04
N THR A 155 0.28 1.66 16.09
CA THR A 155 0.05 3.08 15.77
C THR A 155 0.73 3.97 16.80
N GLU A 156 0.67 3.63 18.08
CA GLU A 156 1.39 4.35 19.13
C GLU A 156 2.91 4.30 18.92
N ALA A 157 3.47 3.13 18.58
CA ALA A 157 4.89 2.96 18.32
C ALA A 157 5.43 3.83 17.17
N HIS A 158 4.57 4.22 16.22
CA HIS A 158 4.92 5.03 15.05
C HIS A 158 4.35 6.46 15.07
N THR A 159 3.91 6.96 16.23
CA THR A 159 3.34 8.32 16.37
C THR A 159 4.15 9.17 17.36
N GLY A 160 4.25 10.47 17.08
CA GLY A 160 4.96 11.43 17.94
C GLY A 160 6.46 11.14 18.01
N GLU A 161 6.96 10.87 19.22
CA GLU A 161 8.37 10.50 19.40
C GLU A 161 8.66 9.04 19.05
N GLY A 162 7.62 8.20 18.91
CA GLY A 162 7.72 6.77 18.68
C GLY A 162 8.10 5.99 19.93
N ILE A 163 7.99 4.67 19.84
CA ILE A 163 8.46 3.72 20.86
C ILE A 163 9.46 2.80 20.17
N LEU A 164 10.64 2.62 20.76
CA LEU A 164 11.63 1.71 20.21
C LEU A 164 11.08 0.28 20.18
N HIS A 165 10.98 -0.30 18.99
CA HIS A 165 10.41 -1.64 18.79
C HIS A 165 11.21 -2.49 17.80
N GLN A 166 11.02 -3.81 17.87
CA GLN A 166 11.72 -4.77 17.03
C GLN A 166 11.19 -4.72 15.59
N ALA A 167 12.13 -4.71 14.64
CA ALA A 167 11.86 -4.73 13.20
C ALA A 167 12.95 -5.53 12.48
N PHE A 168 12.79 -5.71 11.18
CA PHE A 168 13.82 -6.24 10.30
C PHE A 168 13.78 -5.61 8.92
N LEU A 169 14.92 -5.68 8.22
CA LEU A 169 15.04 -5.38 6.80
C LEU A 169 15.84 -6.47 6.08
N THR A 170 15.68 -6.57 4.76
CA THR A 170 16.34 -7.62 3.97
C THR A 170 17.17 -7.06 2.82
N LEU A 171 18.36 -7.62 2.66
CA LEU A 171 19.21 -7.41 1.51
C LEU A 171 19.09 -8.65 0.63
N LEU A 172 18.31 -8.55 -0.44
CA LEU A 172 18.10 -9.67 -1.37
C LEU A 172 19.01 -9.53 -2.58
N VAL A 173 19.83 -10.55 -2.83
CA VAL A 173 20.84 -10.52 -3.89
C VAL A 173 20.56 -11.58 -4.94
N GLU A 174 20.32 -11.15 -6.18
CA GLU A 174 20.32 -12.02 -7.36
C GLU A 174 21.74 -12.22 -7.88
N GLY A 175 22.04 -13.40 -8.41
CA GLY A 175 23.33 -13.68 -9.06
C GLY A 175 24.50 -13.80 -8.07
N ARG A 176 25.72 -13.84 -8.62
CA ARG A 176 26.98 -13.96 -7.86
C ARG A 176 28.11 -13.18 -8.54
N GLY A 177 29.14 -12.83 -7.77
CA GLY A 177 30.32 -12.10 -8.24
C GLY A 177 29.95 -10.77 -8.91
N GLU A 178 30.52 -10.51 -10.08
CA GLU A 178 30.29 -9.29 -10.86
C GLU A 178 28.84 -9.15 -11.38
N ASP A 179 28.12 -10.27 -11.49
CA ASP A 179 26.71 -10.30 -11.90
C ASP A 179 25.74 -10.12 -10.73
N ALA A 180 26.24 -9.98 -9.50
CA ALA A 180 25.41 -9.75 -8.33
C ALA A 180 24.58 -8.46 -8.49
N ARG A 181 23.28 -8.54 -8.16
CA ARG A 181 22.37 -7.40 -8.14
C ARG A 181 21.61 -7.39 -6.83
N LEU A 182 21.69 -6.28 -6.09
CA LEU A 182 20.85 -6.02 -4.94
C LEU A 182 19.45 -5.61 -5.44
N LEU A 183 18.41 -6.26 -4.91
CA LEU A 183 17.03 -5.89 -5.17
C LEU A 183 16.64 -4.74 -4.24
N LEU A 184 16.46 -3.55 -4.81
CA LEU A 184 15.88 -2.41 -4.12
C LEU A 184 14.41 -2.26 -4.52
N CYS A 185 13.51 -2.27 -3.55
CA CYS A 185 12.07 -2.22 -3.80
C CYS A 185 11.53 -0.81 -3.51
N ARG A 186 10.86 -0.20 -4.49
CA ARG A 186 10.11 1.02 -4.25
C ARG A 186 8.82 0.67 -3.54
N ARG A 187 8.70 1.15 -2.30
CA ARG A 187 7.49 1.03 -1.50
C ARG A 187 6.29 1.52 -2.29
N SER A 188 5.20 0.78 -2.23
CA SER A 188 3.94 1.19 -2.84
C SER A 188 3.55 2.58 -2.32
N PRO A 189 2.98 3.46 -3.16
CA PRO A 189 2.41 4.72 -2.69
C PRO A 189 1.34 4.52 -1.62
N LEU A 190 0.80 3.31 -1.46
CA LEU A 190 -0.21 2.99 -0.46
C LEU A 190 0.35 2.82 0.97
N LYS A 191 1.67 2.64 1.12
CA LYS A 191 2.30 2.44 2.43
C LYS A 191 2.06 3.64 3.34
N ARG A 192 1.79 3.36 4.63
CA ARG A 192 1.47 4.39 5.62
C ARG A 192 2.59 5.40 5.80
N LEU A 193 3.82 4.90 5.85
CA LEU A 193 5.04 5.67 6.02
C LEU A 193 6.00 5.39 4.87
N TRP A 194 6.68 6.44 4.39
CA TRP A 194 7.63 6.37 3.27
C TRP A 194 7.07 5.71 1.99
N GLY A 195 5.78 5.92 1.68
CA GLY A 195 5.19 5.46 0.42
C GLY A 195 5.89 6.08 -0.80
N GLY A 196 6.24 5.26 -1.79
CA GLY A 196 6.96 5.68 -2.99
C GLY A 196 8.48 5.83 -2.83
N VAL A 197 9.04 5.61 -1.64
CA VAL A 197 10.50 5.67 -1.41
C VAL A 197 11.17 4.36 -1.82
N LEU A 198 12.36 4.45 -2.42
CA LEU A 198 13.18 3.28 -2.76
C LEU A 198 13.84 2.73 -1.49
N ALA A 199 13.53 1.48 -1.15
CA ALA A 199 13.97 0.82 0.08
C ALA A 199 14.76 -0.46 -0.22
N ASP A 200 14.92 -1.29 0.80
CA ASP A 200 15.55 -2.60 0.77
C ASP A 200 14.67 -3.63 0.03
N GLY A 201 15.00 -4.93 0.14
CA GLY A 201 14.20 -5.98 -0.50
C GLY A 201 12.80 -6.08 0.11
N CYS A 202 12.72 -6.09 1.44
CA CYS A 202 11.52 -6.29 2.23
C CYS A 202 11.83 -5.99 3.71
N ALA A 203 11.00 -5.18 4.35
CA ALA A 203 11.12 -4.80 5.76
C ALA A 203 9.78 -4.88 6.47
N GLY A 204 9.80 -5.16 7.76
CA GLY A 204 8.58 -5.26 8.55
C GLY A 204 8.83 -5.60 10.02
N HIS A 205 7.78 -6.10 10.66
CA HIS A 205 7.76 -6.40 12.08
C HIS A 205 7.39 -7.87 12.32
N PRO A 206 8.02 -8.55 13.30
CA PRO A 206 7.55 -9.86 13.74
C PRO A 206 6.18 -9.74 14.40
N LEU A 207 5.33 -10.75 14.20
CA LEU A 207 4.09 -10.88 14.98
C LEU A 207 4.40 -11.20 16.45
N PRO A 208 3.47 -10.97 17.39
CA PRO A 208 3.65 -11.37 18.79
C PRO A 208 4.04 -12.84 18.94
N GLY A 209 5.24 -13.09 19.47
CA GLY A 209 5.81 -14.42 19.69
C GLY A 209 6.39 -15.10 18.44
N GLU A 210 6.44 -14.42 17.30
CA GLU A 210 7.08 -14.90 16.08
C GLU A 210 8.59 -14.67 16.14
N ASP A 211 9.37 -15.65 15.67
CA ASP A 211 10.81 -15.50 15.48
C ASP A 211 11.10 -14.50 14.34
N VAL A 212 12.14 -13.67 14.48
CA VAL A 212 12.41 -12.60 13.49
C VAL A 212 12.79 -13.16 12.13
N ALA A 213 13.57 -14.25 12.07
CA ALA A 213 13.92 -14.88 10.80
C ALA A 213 12.68 -15.54 10.16
N ALA A 214 11.77 -16.09 10.97
CA ALA A 214 10.46 -16.57 10.49
C ALA A 214 9.59 -15.44 9.91
N ALA A 215 9.48 -14.32 10.62
CA ALA A 215 8.77 -13.14 10.15
C ALA A 215 9.38 -12.60 8.84
N THR A 216 10.70 -12.60 8.77
CA THR A 216 11.47 -12.16 7.60
C THR A 216 11.17 -13.04 6.38
N ALA A 217 11.26 -14.37 6.53
CA ALA A 217 10.95 -15.33 5.48
C ALA A 217 9.51 -15.21 4.99
N ARG A 218 8.56 -15.02 5.93
CA ARG A 218 7.14 -14.79 5.62
C ARG A 218 6.93 -13.52 4.81
N ARG A 219 7.49 -12.38 5.24
CA ARG A 219 7.31 -11.09 4.53
C ARG A 219 7.97 -11.08 3.15
N ILE A 220 9.12 -11.72 2.97
CA ILE A 220 9.73 -11.91 1.64
C ILE A 220 8.74 -12.63 0.70
N ASN A 221 8.04 -13.66 1.17
CA ASN A 221 7.05 -14.37 0.38
C ASN A 221 5.82 -13.50 0.09
N GLU A 222 5.27 -12.83 1.10
CA GLU A 222 4.08 -11.97 0.96
C GLU A 222 4.29 -10.78 0.01
N GLU A 223 5.46 -10.14 0.04
CA GLU A 223 5.73 -8.92 -0.73
C GLU A 223 6.29 -9.20 -2.13
N LEU A 224 7.15 -10.21 -2.27
CA LEU A 224 7.89 -10.48 -3.52
C LEU A 224 7.50 -11.79 -4.20
N GLY A 225 6.75 -12.66 -3.52
CA GLY A 225 6.42 -14.00 -4.00
C GLY A 225 7.61 -14.97 -3.97
N ILE A 226 8.65 -14.68 -3.18
CA ILE A 226 9.84 -15.53 -3.07
C ILE A 226 9.70 -16.41 -1.83
N THR A 227 9.58 -17.72 -2.01
CA THR A 227 9.59 -18.66 -0.88
C THR A 227 11.01 -18.75 -0.30
N ARG A 228 11.14 -18.49 1.01
CA ARG A 228 12.36 -18.66 1.81
C ARG A 228 11.99 -19.37 3.11
N GLU A 229 12.94 -20.10 3.66
CA GLU A 229 12.90 -20.63 5.02
C GLU A 229 13.85 -19.82 5.92
N PRO A 230 13.60 -19.72 7.24
CA PRO A 230 14.40 -18.91 8.17
C PRO A 230 15.90 -19.26 8.13
N GLU A 231 16.25 -20.53 7.98
CA GLU A 231 17.64 -21.01 7.96
C GLU A 231 18.39 -20.63 6.68
N GLN A 232 17.68 -20.10 5.67
CA GLN A 232 18.27 -19.59 4.44
C GLN A 232 18.61 -18.10 4.52
N LEU A 233 18.31 -17.46 5.64
CA LEU A 233 18.59 -16.05 5.89
C LEU A 233 19.88 -15.93 6.70
N GLU A 234 20.82 -15.15 6.21
CA GLU A 234 22.05 -14.82 6.93
C GLU A 234 21.84 -13.56 7.77
N TYR A 235 22.00 -13.67 9.08
CA TYR A 235 21.93 -12.51 9.99
C TYR A 235 23.23 -11.72 9.94
N LEU A 236 23.14 -10.44 9.56
CA LEU A 236 24.29 -9.54 9.42
C LEU A 236 24.50 -8.60 10.62
N GLY A 237 23.56 -8.55 11.56
CA GLY A 237 23.56 -7.62 12.68
C GLY A 237 22.28 -6.81 12.75
N HIS A 238 22.33 -5.66 13.43
CA HIS A 238 21.17 -4.77 13.59
C HIS A 238 21.60 -3.31 13.51
N VAL A 239 20.65 -2.44 13.22
CA VAL A 239 20.78 -0.99 13.38
C VAL A 239 19.69 -0.46 14.31
N VAL A 240 20.04 0.54 15.10
CA VAL A 240 19.09 1.23 15.99
C VAL A 240 18.94 2.65 15.48
N TYR A 241 17.73 3.04 15.11
CA TYR A 241 17.49 4.34 14.53
C TYR A 241 16.13 4.92 14.92
N ARG A 242 16.01 6.24 14.76
CA ARG A 242 14.73 6.95 14.77
C ARG A 242 14.72 7.93 13.61
N GLU A 243 13.70 7.84 12.78
CA GLU A 243 13.47 8.80 11.69
C GLU A 243 12.09 9.45 11.84
N ASP A 244 12.07 10.78 11.89
CA ASP A 244 10.82 11.55 11.84
C ASP A 244 10.30 11.64 10.40
N HIS A 245 9.03 11.25 10.19
CA HIS A 245 8.38 11.36 8.89
C HIS A 245 7.98 12.82 8.56
N GLY A 246 7.94 13.71 9.57
CA GLY A 246 7.63 15.14 9.42
C GLY A 246 6.14 15.47 9.44
N ASP A 247 5.26 14.48 9.67
CA ASP A 247 3.82 14.65 9.80
C ASP A 247 3.25 14.18 11.14
N GLY A 248 4.12 14.10 12.15
CA GLY A 248 3.78 13.61 13.50
C GLY A 248 3.82 12.08 13.62
N ARG A 249 4.39 11.39 12.64
CA ARG A 249 4.67 9.95 12.64
C ARG A 249 6.17 9.71 12.49
N CYS A 250 6.65 8.53 12.87
CA CYS A 250 8.07 8.19 12.81
C CYS A 250 8.28 6.68 12.68
N GLU A 251 9.51 6.29 12.30
CA GLU A 251 10.08 4.99 12.65
C GLU A 251 10.95 5.17 13.90
N CYS A 252 10.91 4.19 14.81
CA CYS A 252 11.83 4.10 15.93
C CYS A 252 12.10 2.61 16.19
N GLU A 253 13.16 2.09 15.60
CA GLU A 253 13.31 0.64 15.45
C GLU A 253 14.70 0.15 15.89
N TRP A 254 14.67 -1.03 16.51
CA TRP A 254 15.79 -1.96 16.56
C TRP A 254 15.63 -2.93 15.39
N CYS A 255 16.32 -2.64 14.30
CA CYS A 255 16.08 -3.27 13.01
C CYS A 255 17.18 -4.29 12.69
N GLU A 256 16.83 -5.57 12.74
CA GLU A 256 17.72 -6.66 12.35
C GLU A 256 17.91 -6.70 10.83
N VAL A 257 19.14 -6.98 10.38
CA VAL A 257 19.51 -6.98 8.97
C VAL A 257 19.79 -8.40 8.52
N TYR A 258 18.99 -8.87 7.56
CA TYR A 258 19.12 -10.20 6.97
C TYR A 258 19.56 -10.13 5.51
N LEU A 259 20.42 -11.05 5.09
CA LEU A 259 20.86 -11.25 3.72
C LEU A 259 20.33 -12.57 3.19
N ALA A 260 19.84 -12.56 1.95
CA ALA A 260 19.50 -13.80 1.25
C ALA A 260 19.84 -13.71 -0.24
N HIS A 261 20.40 -14.80 -0.76
CA HIS A 261 20.56 -14.97 -2.20
C HIS A 261 19.27 -15.55 -2.80
N VAL A 262 18.81 -14.93 -3.87
CA VAL A 262 17.59 -15.32 -4.58
C VAL A 262 17.90 -15.66 -6.04
N GLU A 263 17.11 -16.55 -6.62
CA GLU A 263 17.27 -16.96 -8.01
C GLU A 263 16.85 -15.81 -8.94
N PRO A 264 17.63 -15.50 -10.00
CA PRO A 264 17.22 -14.52 -10.99
C PRO A 264 15.93 -14.94 -11.69
N GLY A 265 14.96 -14.02 -11.82
CA GLY A 265 13.72 -14.34 -12.50
C GLY A 265 12.63 -13.26 -12.44
N GLU A 266 11.47 -13.61 -12.98
CA GLU A 266 10.27 -12.80 -12.82
C GLU A 266 9.80 -12.88 -11.35
N LEU A 267 9.47 -11.73 -10.78
CA LEU A 267 8.96 -11.63 -9.41
C LEU A 267 7.45 -11.42 -9.44
N HIS A 268 6.74 -12.14 -8.58
CA HIS A 268 5.30 -11.96 -8.39
C HIS A 268 5.06 -10.99 -7.23
N ILE A 269 5.37 -9.71 -7.47
CA ILE A 269 5.29 -8.69 -6.43
C ILE A 269 3.85 -8.37 -6.03
N ASN A 270 3.64 -8.14 -4.74
CA ASN A 270 2.40 -7.55 -4.24
C ASN A 270 2.41 -6.04 -4.49
N GLN A 271 1.59 -5.58 -5.44
CA GLN A 271 1.46 -4.16 -5.82
C GLN A 271 0.94 -3.25 -4.68
N GLU A 272 0.35 -3.83 -3.64
CA GLU A 272 -0.04 -3.11 -2.43
C GLU A 272 1.17 -2.73 -1.56
N GLU A 273 2.29 -3.45 -1.71
CA GLU A 273 3.50 -3.32 -0.90
C GLU A 273 4.66 -2.71 -1.70
N ILE A 274 4.81 -3.12 -2.96
CA ILE A 274 5.93 -2.75 -3.84
C ILE A 274 5.38 -2.26 -5.19
N SER A 275 5.86 -1.10 -5.64
CA SER A 275 5.49 -0.50 -6.93
C SER A 275 6.54 -0.68 -8.03
N GLU A 276 7.79 -0.94 -7.66
CA GLU A 276 8.92 -1.10 -8.58
C GLU A 276 10.01 -1.95 -7.89
N VAL A 277 10.66 -2.84 -8.63
CA VAL A 277 11.88 -3.53 -8.18
C VAL A 277 13.04 -3.12 -9.07
N ARG A 278 14.13 -2.63 -8.46
CA ARG A 278 15.36 -2.28 -9.14
C ARG A 278 16.46 -3.27 -8.82
N ARG A 279 17.11 -3.76 -9.86
CA ARG A 279 18.31 -4.61 -9.78
C ARG A 279 19.53 -3.72 -9.85
N VAL A 280 20.13 -3.43 -8.71
CA VAL A 280 21.22 -2.47 -8.56
C VAL A 280 22.54 -3.20 -8.41
N ALA A 281 23.54 -2.86 -9.23
CA ALA A 281 24.87 -3.42 -9.08
C ALA A 281 25.55 -2.89 -7.81
N PRO A 282 26.38 -3.69 -7.11
CA PRO A 282 27.13 -3.22 -5.94
C PRO A 282 27.94 -1.94 -6.20
N SER A 283 28.46 -1.76 -7.41
CA SER A 283 29.21 -0.57 -7.84
C SER A 283 28.38 0.71 -7.85
N GLU A 284 27.05 0.61 -7.96
CA GLU A 284 26.12 1.75 -7.98
C GLU A 284 25.70 2.19 -6.58
N LEU A 285 25.86 1.34 -5.55
CA LEU A 285 25.40 1.63 -4.18
C LEU A 285 26.02 2.89 -3.58
N LYS A 286 27.27 3.21 -3.96
CA LYS A 286 27.93 4.44 -3.54
C LYS A 286 27.16 5.68 -4.00
N GLY A 287 26.59 5.65 -5.20
CA GLY A 287 25.75 6.73 -5.72
C GLY A 287 24.48 6.88 -4.88
N TYR A 288 23.78 5.77 -4.61
CA TYR A 288 22.55 5.80 -3.83
C TYR A 288 22.75 6.29 -2.40
N LEU A 289 23.86 5.91 -1.76
CA LEU A 289 24.26 6.43 -0.44
C LEU A 289 24.55 7.94 -0.46
N GLN A 290 24.90 8.50 -1.61
CA GLN A 290 25.05 9.94 -1.82
C GLN A 290 23.74 10.63 -2.26
N GLY A 291 22.65 9.88 -2.38
CA GLY A 291 21.34 10.37 -2.81
C GLY A 291 21.13 10.43 -4.33
N HIS A 292 21.95 9.70 -5.11
CA HIS A 292 21.87 9.66 -6.57
C HIS A 292 21.66 8.22 -7.10
N PRO A 293 20.74 7.98 -8.04
CA PRO A 293 19.85 8.94 -8.71
C PRO A 293 18.72 9.49 -7.82
N GLU A 294 18.47 8.86 -6.66
CA GLU A 294 17.45 9.28 -5.69
C GLU A 294 17.83 8.82 -4.28
N GLN A 295 17.05 9.24 -3.28
CA GLN A 295 17.28 8.89 -1.89
C GLN A 295 16.75 7.48 -1.55
N LEU A 296 17.53 6.74 -0.78
CA LEU A 296 17.10 5.50 -0.15
C LEU A 296 16.26 5.78 1.10
N ALA A 297 15.43 4.81 1.48
CA ALA A 297 14.76 4.77 2.77
C ALA A 297 15.77 4.90 3.92
N PRO A 298 15.39 5.59 5.02
CA PRO A 298 16.29 5.87 6.14
C PRO A 298 16.98 4.62 6.70
N TRP A 299 16.21 3.57 7.01
CA TRP A 299 16.74 2.33 7.60
C TRP A 299 17.74 1.61 6.69
N LEU A 300 17.48 1.55 5.39
CA LEU A 300 18.41 0.98 4.43
C LEU A 300 19.71 1.80 4.37
N ARG A 301 19.61 3.14 4.43
CA ARG A 301 20.79 4.01 4.47
C ARG A 301 21.61 3.79 5.74
N GLU A 302 20.96 3.65 6.89
CA GLU A 302 21.62 3.35 8.17
C GLU A 302 22.34 2.00 8.11
N ALA A 303 21.64 0.94 7.68
CA ALA A 303 22.24 -0.39 7.52
C ALA A 303 23.42 -0.39 6.52
N LEU A 304 23.23 0.21 5.36
CA LEU A 304 24.30 0.32 4.36
C LEU A 304 25.39 1.32 4.76
N SER A 305 25.25 2.10 5.84
CA SER A 305 26.33 2.95 6.37
C SER A 305 27.35 2.15 7.18
N ASP A 306 26.94 1.00 7.72
CA ASP A 306 27.84 0.06 8.39
C ASP A 306 28.77 -0.63 7.36
N PRO A 307 30.10 -0.49 7.48
CA PRO A 307 31.04 -1.18 6.60
C PRO A 307 30.93 -2.70 6.63
N SER A 308 30.59 -3.32 7.77
CA SER A 308 30.49 -4.77 7.89
C SER A 308 29.34 -5.34 7.06
N ILE A 309 28.18 -4.68 7.08
CA ILE A 309 27.02 -5.02 6.25
C ILE A 309 27.36 -4.85 4.76
N ARG A 310 28.03 -3.75 4.38
CA ARG A 310 28.47 -3.56 2.99
C ARG A 310 29.50 -4.60 2.55
N THR A 311 30.39 -5.04 3.43
CA THR A 311 31.37 -6.08 3.10
C THR A 311 30.68 -7.43 2.86
N ALA A 312 29.61 -7.75 3.57
CA ALA A 312 28.81 -8.95 3.28
C ALA A 312 28.14 -8.90 1.89
N LEU A 313 27.82 -7.70 1.37
CA LEU A 313 27.33 -7.50 0.00
C LEU A 313 28.43 -7.51 -1.06
N ALA A 314 29.65 -7.11 -0.69
CA ALA A 314 30.79 -7.03 -1.57
C ALA A 314 31.41 -8.42 -1.74
N MET A 315 30.91 -9.15 -2.74
CA MET A 315 31.50 -10.39 -3.24
C MET A 315 32.94 -10.18 -3.71
#